data_AF-A0A1G0BA86-F1
#
_entry.id   AF-A0A1G0BA86-F1
#
_cell.length_a   1.000
_cell.length_b   1.000
_cell.length_c   1.000
_cell.angle_alpha   90.00
_cell.angle_beta   90.00
_cell.angle_gamma   90.00
#
_symmetry.space_group_name_H-M   'P 1'
#
loop_
_entity.id
_entity.type
_entity.pdbx_description
1 polymer ?
#
loop_
_entity_poly.entity_id
_entity_poly.type
_entity_poly.pdbx_seq_one_letter_code
_entity_poly.pdbx_strand_id
1 'polypeptide(L)'
;MEHAHHAHAMRSWTDLPLLKTKAGGESRERVIVVPQNIVADAVDAYSNKLADENGRRRLPLDMAGAKLDKPASGGFHWLAAREEQGDEVRVASAVYYFGERGAENPTDMFITQKHELEIVPQPYPREHSRYRANEDWKFLVRFQGHPVVGQMVALETQNGTKSVWVSDAQGVVTVHLPDDFNAETDGKEIGGSRGMGMRGSDFVLAARRADGGKTYLTAFNAAYGKNAFDQRSIVMGLGFTLLGMLGAVPLLRQRRKKNDMPEQPEQTEQKEEA
;
A
#
# COMPACT_ATOMS: atom_id res chain seq x y z
N MET A 1 38.78 33.26 -5.30
CA MET A 1 38.24 31.92 -5.63
C MET A 1 37.15 31.64 -4.63
N GLU A 2 35.92 31.96 -5.01
CA GLU A 2 34.74 31.84 -4.15
C GLU A 2 34.08 30.51 -4.48
N HIS A 3 34.11 29.58 -3.52
CA HIS A 3 33.55 28.25 -3.69
C HIS A 3 32.02 28.34 -3.68
N ALA A 4 31.42 28.24 -4.87
CA ALA A 4 29.98 28.04 -5.02
C ALA A 4 29.61 26.67 -4.44
N HIS A 5 29.04 26.67 -3.25
CA HIS A 5 28.30 25.53 -2.72
C HIS A 5 27.00 25.38 -3.52
N HIS A 6 27.05 24.61 -4.61
CA HIS A 6 25.84 24.06 -5.21
C HIS A 6 25.24 23.04 -4.25
N ALA A 7 24.33 23.50 -3.39
CA ALA A 7 23.36 22.62 -2.76
C ALA A 7 22.53 21.99 -3.88
N HIS A 8 22.83 20.74 -4.23
CA HIS A 8 21.94 19.92 -5.04
C HIS A 8 20.64 19.75 -4.23
N ALA A 9 19.65 20.60 -4.50
CA ALA A 9 18.27 20.26 -4.17
C ALA A 9 18.01 18.90 -4.81
N MET A 10 17.77 17.86 -4.01
CA MET A 10 17.43 16.54 -4.55
C MET A 10 16.19 16.71 -5.41
N ARG A 11 16.39 16.65 -6.73
CA ARG A 11 15.32 16.80 -7.72
C ARG A 11 14.30 15.69 -7.43
N SER A 12 13.02 16.05 -7.33
CA SER A 12 11.95 15.05 -7.27
C SER A 12 12.08 14.11 -8.47
N TRP A 13 11.79 12.82 -8.28
CA TRP A 13 11.90 11.80 -9.34
C TRP A 13 10.79 11.92 -10.40
N THR A 14 9.79 12.74 -10.12
CA THR A 14 8.68 13.09 -11.02
C THR A 14 8.47 14.60 -10.98
N ASP A 15 7.86 15.17 -12.03
CA ASP A 15 7.38 16.56 -12.04
C ASP A 15 5.91 16.67 -11.59
N LEU A 16 5.25 15.53 -11.32
CA LEU A 16 3.85 15.48 -10.88
C LEU A 16 3.72 15.87 -9.39
N PRO A 17 2.59 16.50 -9.00
CA PRO A 17 2.27 16.77 -7.60
C PRO A 17 2.26 15.47 -6.77
N LEU A 18 2.86 15.49 -5.57
CA LEU A 18 2.84 14.34 -4.68
C LEU A 18 2.94 14.73 -3.21
N LEU A 19 2.52 13.81 -2.33
CA LEU A 19 2.67 13.92 -0.88
C LEU A 19 3.66 12.86 -0.38
N LYS A 20 4.77 13.28 0.23
CA LYS A 20 5.65 12.38 0.98
C LYS A 20 5.26 12.39 2.45
N THR A 21 5.27 11.22 3.06
CA THR A 21 5.08 11.08 4.51
C THR A 21 6.36 10.64 5.18
N LYS A 22 6.70 11.28 6.30
CA LYS A 22 7.84 10.91 7.15
C LYS A 22 7.31 10.66 8.56
N ALA A 23 7.74 9.58 9.21
CA ALA A 23 7.44 9.39 10.62
C ALA A 23 8.03 10.58 11.42
N GLY A 24 7.23 11.19 12.28
CA GLY A 24 7.65 12.29 13.13
C GLY A 24 7.89 11.82 14.56
N GLY A 25 9.11 11.99 15.07
CA GLY A 25 9.46 11.66 16.45
C GLY A 25 9.83 10.18 16.69
N GLU A 26 10.16 9.85 17.94
CA GLU A 26 10.51 8.48 18.36
C GLU A 26 9.28 7.56 18.46
N SER A 27 8.09 8.10 18.73
CA SER A 27 6.83 7.36 18.70
C SER A 27 6.15 7.49 17.32
N ARG A 28 5.59 6.40 16.78
CA ARG A 28 4.81 6.39 15.51
C ARG A 28 3.45 7.09 15.63
N GLU A 29 3.35 8.08 16.51
CA GLU A 29 2.12 8.79 16.87
C GLU A 29 1.93 10.05 16.04
N ARG A 30 2.92 10.44 15.24
CA ARG A 30 2.85 11.58 14.33
C ARG A 30 3.46 11.25 12.99
N VAL A 31 2.86 11.79 11.93
CA VAL A 31 3.44 11.81 10.60
C VAL A 31 3.56 13.24 10.10
N ILE A 32 4.68 13.54 9.46
CA ILE A 32 4.92 14.79 8.75
C ILE A 32 4.62 14.56 7.27
N VAL A 33 3.73 15.37 6.72
CA VAL A 33 3.30 15.33 5.33
C VAL A 33 3.96 16.49 4.59
N VAL A 34 4.72 16.17 3.54
CA VAL A 34 5.50 17.14 2.77
C VAL A 34 5.01 17.11 1.32
N PRO A 35 4.31 18.15 0.86
CA PRO A 35 4.00 18.31 -0.56
C PRO A 35 5.27 18.49 -1.39
N GLN A 36 5.32 17.91 -2.58
CA GLN A 36 6.37 18.15 -3.58
C GLN A 36 5.73 18.45 -4.94
N ASN A 37 6.38 19.32 -5.72
CA ASN A 37 5.91 19.76 -7.05
C ASN A 37 4.51 20.40 -7.05
N ILE A 38 4.13 21.02 -5.93
CA ILE A 38 2.86 21.71 -5.72
C ILE A 38 3.08 22.82 -4.67
N VAL A 39 2.44 23.98 -4.86
CA VAL A 39 2.48 25.10 -3.91
C VAL A 39 1.17 25.15 -3.14
N ALA A 40 1.13 24.43 -2.01
CA ALA A 40 -0.03 24.42 -1.11
C ALA A 40 0.25 25.20 0.18
N ASP A 41 -0.81 25.71 0.81
CA ASP A 41 -0.79 26.39 2.12
C ASP A 41 -1.13 25.44 3.28
N ALA A 42 -1.85 24.35 2.97
CA ALA A 42 -2.30 23.35 3.92
C ALA A 42 -2.42 21.97 3.28
N VAL A 43 -2.57 20.95 4.13
CA VAL A 43 -2.99 19.60 3.75
C VAL A 43 -4.33 19.30 4.40
N ASP A 44 -5.35 18.98 3.62
CA ASP A 44 -6.61 18.46 4.12
C ASP A 44 -6.47 16.96 4.42
N ALA A 45 -6.86 16.56 5.63
CA ALA A 45 -6.85 15.19 6.10
C ALA A 45 -8.28 14.71 6.38
N TYR A 46 -8.65 13.58 5.78
CA TYR A 46 -9.95 12.93 5.95
C TYR A 46 -9.74 11.59 6.65
N SER A 47 -10.35 11.40 7.80
CA SER A 47 -10.29 10.14 8.55
C SER A 47 -11.23 9.09 7.96
N ASN A 48 -11.01 7.82 8.27
CA ASN A 48 -11.98 6.75 7.99
C ASN A 48 -13.33 7.00 8.69
N LYS A 49 -13.31 7.68 9.84
CA LYS A 49 -14.51 8.15 10.56
C LYS A 49 -14.78 9.62 10.29
N LEU A 50 -15.53 9.91 9.23
CA LEU A 50 -15.83 11.29 8.84
C LEU A 50 -16.78 12.01 9.81
N ALA A 51 -17.55 11.27 10.60
CA ALA A 51 -18.50 11.82 11.58
C ALA A 51 -17.84 12.24 12.90
N ASP A 52 -16.60 11.80 13.16
CA ASP A 52 -15.85 12.20 14.35
C ASP A 52 -15.50 13.69 14.29
N GLU A 53 -15.28 14.30 15.46
CA GLU A 53 -14.82 15.70 15.58
C GLU A 53 -13.57 15.98 14.72
N ASN A 54 -12.69 14.99 14.61
CA ASN A 54 -11.46 15.04 13.81
C ASN A 54 -11.56 14.31 12.47
N GLY A 55 -12.79 14.04 12.01
CA GLY A 55 -13.07 13.33 10.77
C GLY A 55 -12.59 14.07 9.52
N ARG A 56 -12.52 15.41 9.60
CA ARG A 56 -11.90 16.29 8.61
C ARG A 56 -11.04 17.32 9.32
N ARG A 57 -9.78 17.47 8.89
CA ARG A 57 -8.83 18.42 9.47
C ARG A 57 -8.10 19.16 8.35
N ARG A 58 -7.93 20.47 8.49
CA ARG A 58 -7.02 21.26 7.64
C ARG A 58 -5.72 21.48 8.41
N LEU A 59 -4.64 20.88 7.93
CA LEU A 59 -3.34 20.90 8.59
C LEU A 59 -2.48 22.02 7.98
N PRO A 60 -2.12 23.06 8.74
CA PRO A 60 -1.26 24.12 8.21
C PRO A 60 0.12 23.58 7.85
N LEU A 61 0.70 24.08 6.76
CA LEU A 61 2.08 23.77 6.38
C LEU A 61 3.05 24.71 7.13
N ASP A 62 4.02 24.11 7.83
CA ASP A 62 5.19 24.82 8.34
C ASP A 62 6.46 24.45 7.54
N MET A 63 7.62 24.97 7.94
CA MET A 63 8.90 24.67 7.25
C MET A 63 9.26 23.17 7.19
N ALA A 64 8.74 22.36 8.11
CA ALA A 64 8.96 20.92 8.15
C ALA A 64 7.88 20.13 7.40
N GLY A 65 6.70 20.71 7.20
CA GLY A 65 5.54 20.11 6.54
C GLY A 65 4.29 20.18 7.42
N ALA A 66 3.22 19.51 6.99
CA ALA A 66 1.97 19.44 7.73
C ALA A 66 2.04 18.30 8.75
N LYS A 67 1.68 18.59 9.99
CA LYS A 67 1.70 17.60 11.09
C LYS A 67 0.34 16.93 11.22
N LEU A 68 0.34 15.61 11.12
CA LEU A 68 -0.84 14.78 11.35
C LEU A 68 -0.58 13.88 12.56
N ASP A 69 -1.27 14.16 13.66
CA ASP A 69 -1.26 13.31 14.84
C ASP A 69 -2.19 12.10 14.66
N LYS A 70 -1.73 10.94 15.16
CA LYS A 70 -2.49 9.70 15.22
C LYS A 70 -3.76 9.94 16.05
N PRO A 71 -4.96 9.81 15.47
CA PRO A 71 -6.18 9.88 16.26
C PRO A 71 -6.33 8.62 17.11
N ALA A 72 -7.15 8.70 18.16
CA ALA A 72 -7.47 7.56 19.02
C ALA A 72 -8.05 6.37 18.23
N SER A 73 -8.78 6.63 17.14
CA SER A 73 -9.34 5.61 16.25
C SER A 73 -8.30 4.93 15.34
N GLY A 74 -7.09 5.50 15.20
CA GLY A 74 -6.13 5.13 14.18
C GLY A 74 -6.75 5.09 12.77
N GLY A 75 -6.32 4.12 11.96
CA GLY A 75 -6.96 3.81 10.68
C GLY A 75 -6.37 4.56 9.48
N PHE A 76 -7.13 4.56 8.39
CA PHE A 76 -6.74 5.19 7.12
C PHE A 76 -7.08 6.66 7.12
N HIS A 77 -6.17 7.47 6.58
CA HIS A 77 -6.36 8.89 6.37
C HIS A 77 -6.03 9.24 4.92
N TRP A 78 -6.99 9.84 4.23
CA TRP A 78 -6.73 10.49 2.95
C TRP A 78 -6.13 11.86 3.19
N LEU A 79 -5.02 12.14 2.53
CA LEU A 79 -4.32 13.41 2.59
C LEU A 79 -4.43 14.06 1.21
N ALA A 80 -4.75 15.35 1.17
CA ALA A 80 -4.84 16.12 -0.06
C ALA A 80 -4.17 17.49 0.13
N ALA A 81 -3.28 17.88 -0.78
CA ALA A 81 -2.79 19.25 -0.92
C ALA A 81 -3.34 19.84 -2.22
N ARG A 82 -3.77 21.09 -2.18
CA ARG A 82 -4.37 21.79 -3.31
C ARG A 82 -3.64 23.09 -3.59
N GLU A 83 -3.42 23.34 -4.87
CA GLU A 83 -2.92 24.60 -5.42
C GLU A 83 -3.92 25.07 -6.47
N GLU A 84 -4.25 26.36 -6.45
CA GLU A 84 -5.04 27.00 -7.51
C GLU A 84 -4.32 28.28 -7.92
N GLN A 85 -3.97 28.34 -9.21
CA GLN A 85 -3.24 29.46 -9.80
C GLN A 85 -3.85 29.80 -11.16
N GLY A 86 -4.49 30.96 -11.26
CA GLY A 86 -5.20 31.37 -12.47
C GLY A 86 -6.28 30.34 -12.84
N ASP A 87 -6.17 29.79 -14.05
CA ASP A 87 -7.10 28.78 -14.57
C ASP A 87 -6.63 27.33 -14.30
N GLU A 88 -5.57 27.12 -13.52
CA GLU A 88 -5.06 25.79 -13.17
C GLU A 88 -5.39 25.42 -11.72
N VAL A 89 -5.94 24.21 -11.54
CA VAL A 89 -6.11 23.56 -10.23
C VAL A 89 -5.25 22.31 -10.19
N ARG A 90 -4.35 22.22 -9.22
CA ARG A 90 -3.48 21.06 -9.01
C ARG A 90 -3.80 20.43 -7.66
N VAL A 91 -3.90 19.10 -7.62
CA VAL A 91 -4.11 18.35 -6.39
C VAL A 91 -3.10 17.21 -6.30
N ALA A 92 -2.46 17.09 -5.13
CA ALA A 92 -1.68 15.92 -4.73
C ALA A 92 -2.43 15.16 -3.65
N SER A 93 -2.58 13.85 -3.80
CA SER A 93 -3.27 13.00 -2.84
C SER A 93 -2.47 11.75 -2.49
N ALA A 94 -2.57 11.30 -1.24
CA ALA A 94 -2.02 10.05 -0.77
C ALA A 94 -2.89 9.49 0.37
N VAL A 95 -2.72 8.20 0.68
CA VAL A 95 -3.35 7.58 1.84
C VAL A 95 -2.27 7.17 2.82
N TYR A 96 -2.46 7.57 4.08
CA TYR A 96 -1.62 7.16 5.20
C TYR A 96 -2.40 6.25 6.14
N TYR A 97 -1.73 5.26 6.75
CA TYR A 97 -2.36 4.33 7.68
C TYR A 97 -1.67 4.38 9.05
N PHE A 98 -2.44 4.76 10.07
CA PHE A 98 -2.03 4.56 11.46
C PHE A 98 -2.49 3.18 11.94
N GLY A 99 -1.53 2.33 12.29
CA GLY A 99 -1.82 0.99 12.81
C GLY A 99 -2.66 1.03 14.08
N GLU A 100 -3.82 0.38 14.04
CA GLU A 100 -4.72 0.17 15.18
C GLU A 100 -5.47 -1.15 15.03
N ARG A 101 -5.74 -1.85 16.14
CA ARG A 101 -6.49 -3.11 16.06
C ARG A 101 -7.97 -2.81 15.78
N GLY A 102 -8.52 -3.47 14.75
CA GLY A 102 -9.93 -3.30 14.40
C GLY A 102 -10.25 -1.95 13.73
N ALA A 103 -9.29 -1.36 13.03
CA ALA A 103 -9.53 -0.14 12.26
C ALA A 103 -10.73 -0.31 11.32
N GLU A 104 -11.69 0.60 11.43
CA GLU A 104 -12.92 0.55 10.64
C GLU A 104 -12.66 0.70 9.13
N ASN A 105 -13.59 0.14 8.34
CA ASN A 105 -13.52 0.12 6.89
C ASN A 105 -13.45 1.56 6.32
N PRO A 106 -12.44 1.91 5.51
CA PRO A 106 -12.28 3.25 4.96
C PRO A 106 -13.21 3.57 3.78
N THR A 107 -14.18 2.70 3.45
CA THR A 107 -15.09 2.88 2.31
C THR A 107 -15.72 4.28 2.30
N ASP A 108 -16.27 4.75 3.41
CA ASP A 108 -16.96 6.04 3.50
C ASP A 108 -16.02 7.22 3.20
N MET A 109 -14.79 7.13 3.69
CA MET A 109 -13.73 8.08 3.37
C MET A 109 -13.42 8.07 1.86
N PHE A 110 -13.32 6.90 1.22
CA PHE A 110 -13.03 6.82 -0.22
C PHE A 110 -14.18 7.31 -1.11
N ILE A 111 -15.43 7.05 -0.76
CA ILE A 111 -16.59 7.51 -1.56
C ILE A 111 -16.85 9.00 -1.41
N THR A 112 -16.44 9.63 -0.31
CA THR A 112 -16.63 11.07 -0.10
C THR A 112 -15.80 11.88 -1.09
N GLN A 113 -16.45 12.78 -1.82
CA GLN A 113 -15.79 13.72 -2.72
C GLN A 113 -14.97 14.74 -1.92
N LYS A 114 -13.71 14.95 -2.33
CA LYS A 114 -12.76 15.87 -1.69
C LYS A 114 -12.37 17.03 -2.59
N HIS A 115 -12.37 16.80 -3.90
CA HIS A 115 -11.99 17.78 -4.91
C HIS A 115 -12.73 17.49 -6.23
N GLU A 116 -12.56 18.36 -7.22
CA GLU A 116 -13.29 18.31 -8.49
C GLU A 116 -12.87 17.09 -9.31
N LEU A 117 -11.58 16.89 -9.56
CA LEU A 117 -11.05 15.73 -10.29
C LEU A 117 -10.30 14.81 -9.32
N GLU A 118 -10.71 13.55 -9.19
CA GLU A 118 -10.15 12.61 -8.21
C GLU A 118 -9.74 11.29 -8.87
N ILE A 119 -8.63 10.70 -8.41
CA ILE A 119 -8.22 9.31 -8.68
C ILE A 119 -8.36 8.55 -7.36
N VAL A 120 -9.35 7.67 -7.26
CA VAL A 120 -9.70 6.95 -6.02
C VAL A 120 -9.38 5.46 -6.17
N PRO A 121 -8.53 4.88 -5.32
CA PRO A 121 -8.25 3.45 -5.36
C PRO A 121 -9.48 2.61 -4.98
N GLN A 122 -9.79 1.57 -5.76
CA GLN A 122 -10.99 0.74 -5.58
C GLN A 122 -10.74 -0.75 -5.88
N PRO A 123 -10.48 -1.62 -4.87
CA PRO A 123 -10.34 -1.31 -3.46
C PRO A 123 -8.97 -0.71 -3.13
N TYR A 124 -8.88 0.02 -2.02
CA TYR A 124 -7.57 0.28 -1.42
C TYR A 124 -7.03 -1.01 -0.77
N PRO A 125 -5.73 -1.33 -0.89
CA PRO A 125 -5.13 -2.48 -0.23
C PRO A 125 -5.39 -2.45 1.30
N ARG A 126 -6.02 -3.49 1.84
CA ARG A 126 -6.33 -3.62 3.28
C ARG A 126 -5.38 -4.62 3.94
N GLU A 127 -5.24 -4.54 5.27
CA GLU A 127 -4.68 -5.54 6.19
C GLU A 127 -3.69 -6.56 5.57
N HIS A 128 -2.39 -6.27 5.71
CA HIS A 128 -1.27 -7.03 5.12
C HIS A 128 -1.19 -7.03 3.57
N SER A 129 -2.13 -6.41 2.87
CA SER A 129 -2.02 -6.12 1.45
C SER A 129 -1.39 -4.75 1.20
N ARG A 130 -0.55 -4.69 0.16
CA ARG A 130 0.07 -3.48 -0.38
C ARG A 130 -0.04 -3.58 -1.90
N TYR A 131 0.13 -2.45 -2.58
CA TYR A 131 0.38 -2.49 -4.03
C TYR A 131 1.63 -3.33 -4.30
N ARG A 132 1.57 -4.22 -5.30
CA ARG A 132 2.70 -5.07 -5.70
C ARG A 132 2.95 -4.98 -7.19
N ALA A 133 4.21 -5.15 -7.57
CA ALA A 133 4.61 -5.34 -8.96
C ALA A 133 3.97 -6.60 -9.56
N ASN A 134 3.74 -6.56 -10.87
CA ASN A 134 3.07 -7.58 -11.68
C ASN A 134 1.61 -7.85 -11.27
N GLU A 135 0.97 -6.93 -10.53
CA GLU A 135 -0.44 -6.99 -10.18
C GLU A 135 -1.22 -5.85 -10.84
N ASP A 136 -2.49 -6.13 -11.16
CA ASP A 136 -3.44 -5.16 -11.69
C ASP A 136 -4.27 -4.54 -10.55
N TRP A 137 -4.27 -3.21 -10.49
CA TRP A 137 -4.97 -2.44 -9.48
C TRP A 137 -5.97 -1.49 -10.10
N LYS A 138 -7.15 -1.38 -9.51
CA LYS A 138 -8.25 -0.57 -10.03
C LYS A 138 -8.32 0.78 -9.33
N PHE A 139 -8.51 1.82 -10.13
CA PHE A 139 -8.71 3.19 -9.65
C PHE A 139 -9.90 3.81 -10.37
N LEU A 140 -10.83 4.37 -9.62
CA LEU A 140 -11.94 5.15 -10.14
C LEU A 140 -11.47 6.59 -10.39
N VAL A 141 -11.67 7.07 -11.61
CA VAL A 141 -11.50 8.47 -11.97
C VAL A 141 -12.86 9.14 -12.02
N ARG A 142 -13.02 10.23 -11.27
CA ARG A 142 -14.28 10.97 -11.22
C ARG A 142 -14.05 12.47 -11.30
N PHE A 143 -14.99 13.17 -11.93
CA PHE A 143 -15.06 14.61 -12.01
C PHE A 143 -16.39 15.10 -11.43
N GLN A 144 -16.32 16.02 -10.49
CA GLN A 144 -17.47 16.55 -9.74
C GLN A 144 -18.34 15.42 -9.18
N GLY A 145 -17.69 14.40 -8.59
CA GLY A 145 -18.35 13.23 -8.01
C GLY A 145 -18.82 12.16 -9.01
N HIS A 146 -18.79 12.42 -10.31
CA HIS A 146 -19.29 11.49 -11.34
C HIS A 146 -18.14 10.76 -12.04
N PRO A 147 -18.25 9.45 -12.30
CA PRO A 147 -17.24 8.72 -13.06
C PRO A 147 -16.97 9.34 -14.43
N VAL A 148 -15.71 9.38 -14.83
CA VAL A 148 -15.30 9.94 -16.12
C VAL A 148 -14.86 8.82 -17.06
N VAL A 149 -15.56 8.66 -18.18
CA VAL A 149 -15.18 7.74 -19.26
C VAL A 149 -14.11 8.35 -20.16
N GLY A 150 -13.18 7.53 -20.65
CA GLY A 150 -12.19 7.97 -21.64
C GLY A 150 -11.09 8.88 -21.08
N GLN A 151 -10.97 9.00 -19.76
CA GLN A 151 -9.96 9.80 -19.10
C GLN A 151 -8.61 9.10 -19.17
N MET A 152 -7.62 9.78 -19.73
CA MET A 152 -6.24 9.32 -19.67
C MET A 152 -5.68 9.46 -18.25
N VAL A 153 -5.06 8.39 -17.75
CA VAL A 153 -4.34 8.33 -16.48
C VAL A 153 -2.92 7.87 -16.74
N ALA A 154 -1.94 8.71 -16.40
CA ALA A 154 -0.53 8.39 -16.51
C ALA A 154 0.00 7.80 -15.19
N LEU A 155 0.85 6.77 -15.27
CA LEU A 155 1.69 6.27 -14.18
C LEU A 155 3.11 6.77 -14.39
N GLU A 156 3.75 7.20 -13.30
CA GLU A 156 5.21 7.25 -13.20
C GLU A 156 5.64 6.50 -11.94
N THR A 157 6.66 5.65 -12.06
CA THR A 157 7.32 5.02 -10.90
C THR A 157 8.63 5.72 -10.59
N GLN A 158 9.06 5.65 -9.32
CA GLN A 158 10.35 6.18 -8.90
C GLN A 158 11.53 5.47 -9.59
N ASN A 159 11.33 4.24 -10.07
CA ASN A 159 12.31 3.49 -10.85
C ASN A 159 12.31 3.89 -12.34
N GLY A 160 11.44 4.80 -12.77
CA GLY A 160 11.46 5.44 -14.08
C GLY A 160 10.49 4.86 -15.11
N THR A 161 9.67 3.86 -14.75
CA THR A 161 8.65 3.35 -15.66
C THR A 161 7.54 4.37 -15.84
N LYS A 162 7.12 4.56 -17.10
CA LYS A 162 5.98 5.42 -17.46
C LYS A 162 5.00 4.66 -18.35
N SER A 163 3.72 4.78 -18.04
CA SER A 163 2.64 4.10 -18.74
C SER A 163 1.36 4.95 -18.72
N VAL A 164 0.42 4.68 -19.63
CA VAL A 164 -0.86 5.40 -19.70
C VAL A 164 -2.00 4.42 -19.89
N TRP A 165 -3.09 4.63 -19.15
CA TRP A 165 -4.35 3.90 -19.29
C TRP A 165 -5.48 4.87 -19.58
N VAL A 166 -6.61 4.34 -20.03
CA VAL A 166 -7.83 5.07 -20.31
C VAL A 166 -8.95 4.48 -19.46
N SER A 167 -9.74 5.32 -18.80
CA SER A 167 -10.84 4.87 -17.97
C SER A 167 -11.99 4.29 -18.81
N ASP A 168 -12.60 3.22 -18.30
CA ASP A 168 -13.72 2.53 -18.93
C ASP A 168 -15.07 3.27 -18.75
N ALA A 169 -16.17 2.62 -19.16
CA ALA A 169 -17.52 3.16 -19.05
C ALA A 169 -17.98 3.43 -17.60
N GLN A 170 -17.32 2.81 -16.62
CA GLN A 170 -17.54 3.01 -15.19
C GLN A 170 -16.55 4.03 -14.59
N GLY A 171 -15.73 4.67 -15.42
CA GLY A 171 -14.66 5.58 -15.01
C GLY A 171 -13.49 4.88 -14.33
N VAL A 172 -13.36 3.56 -14.46
CA VAL A 172 -12.30 2.79 -13.81
C VAL A 172 -11.11 2.60 -14.75
N VAL A 173 -9.90 2.83 -14.25
CA VAL A 173 -8.65 2.38 -14.87
C VAL A 173 -8.13 1.14 -14.15
N THR A 174 -7.75 0.12 -14.91
CA THR A 174 -7.02 -1.04 -14.39
C THR A 174 -5.55 -0.84 -14.71
N VAL A 175 -4.78 -0.43 -13.70
CA VAL A 175 -3.36 -0.09 -13.79
C VAL A 175 -2.54 -1.34 -13.47
N HIS A 176 -1.69 -1.75 -14.42
CA HIS A 176 -0.68 -2.75 -14.19
C HIS A 176 0.56 -2.10 -13.55
N LEU A 177 0.94 -2.54 -12.35
CA LEU A 177 2.18 -2.05 -11.72
C LEU A 177 3.39 -2.85 -12.23
N PRO A 178 4.42 -2.18 -12.78
CA PRO A 178 5.57 -2.86 -13.37
C PRO A 178 6.46 -3.49 -12.30
N ASP A 179 7.19 -4.54 -12.69
CA ASP A 179 8.36 -5.03 -11.97
C ASP A 179 9.62 -4.39 -12.53
N ASP A 180 9.91 -3.18 -12.07
CA ASP A 180 11.05 -2.35 -12.47
C ASP A 180 12.08 -2.20 -11.34
N PHE A 181 12.08 -3.14 -10.39
CA PHE A 181 13.06 -3.19 -9.32
C PHE A 181 14.42 -3.67 -9.85
N ASN A 182 15.51 -3.03 -9.42
CA ASN A 182 16.86 -3.38 -9.83
C ASN A 182 17.53 -4.25 -8.76
N ALA A 183 17.97 -5.46 -9.12
CA ALA A 183 18.62 -6.39 -8.19
C ALA A 183 19.90 -5.82 -7.53
N GLU A 184 20.66 -4.96 -8.22
CA GLU A 184 21.93 -4.44 -7.70
C GLU A 184 21.75 -3.27 -6.72
N THR A 185 20.76 -2.41 -6.97
CA THR A 185 20.45 -1.23 -6.15
C THR A 185 19.51 -1.60 -5.00
N ASP A 186 18.57 -2.50 -5.25
CA ASP A 186 17.59 -2.95 -4.27
C ASP A 186 18.07 -4.17 -3.44
N GLY A 187 19.22 -4.75 -3.79
CA GLY A 187 19.81 -5.93 -3.12
C GLY A 187 20.94 -5.66 -2.11
N LYS A 188 21.51 -4.46 -2.03
CA LYS A 188 22.55 -4.16 -1.03
C LYS A 188 21.96 -3.91 0.36
N GLU A 189 21.87 -4.95 1.18
CA GLU A 189 21.81 -4.83 2.63
C GLU A 189 22.97 -3.92 3.09
N ILE A 190 22.68 -2.71 3.52
CA ILE A 190 23.64 -1.92 4.29
C ILE A 190 23.67 -2.61 5.66
N GLY A 191 24.80 -3.25 5.95
CA GLY A 191 25.00 -4.05 7.16
C GLY A 191 24.55 -3.31 8.43
N GLY A 192 23.83 -4.04 9.29
CA GLY A 192 23.61 -3.66 10.69
C GLY A 192 22.17 -3.62 11.18
N SER A 193 21.16 -3.60 10.30
CA SER A 193 19.75 -3.58 10.75
C SER A 193 19.05 -4.90 10.44
N ARG A 194 18.92 -5.78 11.45
CA ARG A 194 17.94 -6.87 11.46
C ARG A 194 16.54 -6.26 11.49
N GLY A 195 16.03 -5.90 10.32
CA GLY A 195 14.68 -5.39 10.13
C GLY A 195 14.13 -5.91 8.81
N MET A 196 13.39 -7.00 8.87
CA MET A 196 12.62 -7.56 7.77
C MET A 196 11.67 -6.50 7.19
N GLY A 197 12.11 -5.78 6.15
CA GLY A 197 11.29 -4.82 5.42
C GLY A 197 11.60 -4.93 3.93
N MET A 198 10.75 -5.63 3.18
CA MET A 198 10.82 -5.67 1.71
C MET A 198 10.85 -4.24 1.16
N ARG A 199 11.99 -3.82 0.59
CA ARG A 199 12.15 -2.52 -0.09
C ARG A 199 11.01 -2.33 -1.08
N GLY A 200 10.22 -1.28 -0.87
CA GLY A 200 9.23 -0.81 -1.82
C GLY A 200 9.78 0.37 -2.62
N SER A 201 9.14 0.66 -3.73
CA SER A 201 9.35 1.87 -4.53
C SER A 201 8.05 2.68 -4.53
N ASP A 202 8.09 3.91 -5.01
CA ASP A 202 6.94 4.80 -5.06
C ASP A 202 6.39 4.90 -6.48
N PHE A 203 5.08 5.11 -6.60
CA PHE A 203 4.43 5.45 -7.85
C PHE A 203 3.48 6.62 -7.68
N VAL A 204 3.20 7.31 -8.78
CA VAL A 204 2.19 8.35 -8.90
C VAL A 204 1.30 8.07 -10.11
N LEU A 205 -0.01 8.20 -9.91
CA LEU A 205 -1.01 8.26 -10.97
C LEU A 205 -1.44 9.70 -11.15
N ALA A 206 -1.58 10.17 -12.39
CA ALA A 206 -2.04 11.52 -12.67
C ALA A 206 -3.07 11.56 -13.79
N ALA A 207 -4.06 12.44 -13.66
CA ALA A 207 -5.07 12.72 -14.67
C ALA A 207 -5.21 14.22 -14.86
N ARG A 208 -5.34 14.64 -16.11
CA ARG A 208 -5.60 16.04 -16.48
C ARG A 208 -6.92 16.15 -17.22
N ARG A 209 -7.73 17.14 -16.87
CA ARG A 209 -9.01 17.45 -17.51
C ARG A 209 -9.17 18.96 -17.68
N ALA A 210 -9.60 19.40 -18.85
CA ALA A 210 -10.05 20.77 -19.06
C ALA A 210 -11.58 20.83 -19.02
N ASP A 211 -12.14 21.75 -18.25
CA ASP A 211 -13.59 21.94 -18.12
C ASP A 211 -13.88 23.38 -17.68
N GLY A 212 -14.87 24.03 -18.29
CA GLY A 212 -15.31 25.38 -17.88
C GLY A 212 -14.22 26.46 -17.93
N GLY A 213 -13.24 26.34 -18.83
CA GLY A 213 -12.11 27.26 -18.92
C GLY A 213 -10.98 26.99 -17.91
N LYS A 214 -11.15 26.02 -17.00
CA LYS A 214 -10.12 25.59 -16.05
C LYS A 214 -9.44 24.29 -16.49
N THR A 215 -8.18 24.14 -16.13
CA THR A 215 -7.42 22.89 -16.25
C THR A 215 -7.22 22.30 -14.87
N TYR A 216 -7.70 21.08 -14.68
CA TYR A 216 -7.56 20.30 -13.46
C TYR A 216 -6.46 19.25 -13.67
N LEU A 217 -5.47 19.23 -12.78
CA LEU A 217 -4.48 18.17 -12.64
C LEU A 217 -4.65 17.53 -11.26
N THR A 218 -4.95 16.25 -11.21
CA THR A 218 -4.96 15.49 -9.96
C THR A 218 -3.91 14.40 -10.01
N ALA A 219 -3.26 14.16 -8.88
CA ALA A 219 -2.28 13.11 -8.72
C ALA A 219 -2.55 12.32 -7.43
N PHE A 220 -2.44 11.00 -7.52
CA PHE A 220 -2.50 10.06 -6.39
C PHE A 220 -1.19 9.29 -6.30
N ASN A 221 -0.51 9.32 -5.15
CA ASN A 221 0.74 8.59 -4.96
C ASN A 221 0.68 7.57 -3.81
N ALA A 222 1.38 6.46 -3.98
CA ALA A 222 1.53 5.42 -2.99
C ALA A 222 2.83 4.62 -3.22
N ALA A 223 3.17 3.76 -2.26
CA ALA A 223 4.27 2.81 -2.39
C ALA A 223 3.77 1.47 -2.94
N TYR A 224 4.60 0.80 -3.73
CA TYR A 224 4.42 -0.59 -4.19
C TYR A 224 5.67 -1.41 -3.86
N GLY A 225 5.51 -2.72 -3.72
CA GLY A 225 6.63 -3.62 -3.43
C GLY A 225 6.81 -4.70 -4.49
N LYS A 226 7.94 -5.42 -4.41
CA LYS A 226 8.17 -6.64 -5.20
C LYS A 226 7.02 -7.64 -5.07
N ASN A 227 6.84 -8.45 -6.11
CA ASN A 227 5.80 -9.47 -6.18
C ASN A 227 5.96 -10.48 -5.02
N ALA A 228 4.83 -10.95 -4.48
CA ALA A 228 4.80 -11.85 -3.32
C ALA A 228 5.39 -13.25 -3.63
N PHE A 229 5.51 -13.60 -4.91
CA PHE A 229 5.92 -14.93 -5.37
C PHE A 229 7.38 -15.02 -5.84
N ASP A 230 8.10 -13.89 -5.99
CA ASP A 230 9.49 -13.90 -6.49
C ASP A 230 10.46 -14.64 -5.57
N GLN A 231 10.07 -14.89 -4.31
CA GLN A 231 10.88 -15.62 -3.32
C GLN A 231 10.37 -17.03 -2.99
N ARG A 232 9.31 -17.52 -3.65
CA ARG A 232 8.83 -18.89 -3.41
C ARG A 232 9.42 -19.84 -4.44
N SER A 233 10.47 -20.55 -4.04
CA SER A 233 10.96 -21.69 -4.82
C SER A 233 9.93 -22.83 -4.80
N ILE A 234 9.17 -22.98 -5.89
CA ILE A 234 8.30 -24.15 -6.15
C ILE A 234 9.11 -25.45 -6.04
N VAL A 235 10.40 -25.39 -6.37
CA VAL A 235 11.35 -26.52 -6.28
C VAL A 235 11.58 -26.95 -4.82
N MET A 236 11.68 -26.02 -3.87
CA MET A 236 11.77 -26.39 -2.45
C MET A 236 10.47 -27.00 -1.91
N GLY A 237 9.30 -26.51 -2.34
CA GLY A 237 8.01 -27.07 -1.96
C GLY A 237 7.81 -28.52 -2.44
N LEU A 238 8.27 -28.84 -3.64
CA LEU A 238 8.30 -30.21 -4.17
C LEU A 238 9.26 -31.11 -3.37
N GLY A 239 10.44 -30.59 -3.00
CA GLY A 239 11.42 -31.33 -2.19
C GLY A 239 10.91 -31.74 -0.80
N PHE A 240 10.24 -30.83 -0.09
CA PHE A 240 9.65 -31.14 1.22
C PHE A 240 8.50 -32.15 1.14
N THR A 241 7.69 -32.10 0.07
CA THR A 241 6.58 -33.04 -0.14
C THR A 241 7.09 -34.47 -0.37
N LEU A 242 8.15 -34.63 -1.17
CA LEU A 242 8.79 -35.93 -1.41
C LEU A 242 9.44 -36.50 -0.13
N LEU A 243 10.12 -35.68 0.66
CA LEU A 243 10.69 -36.09 1.94
C LEU A 243 9.62 -36.50 2.97
N GLY A 244 8.51 -35.77 3.03
CA GLY A 244 7.38 -36.09 3.90
C GLY A 244 6.71 -37.42 3.54
N MET A 245 6.55 -37.71 2.25
CA MET A 245 6.03 -39.01 1.79
C MET A 245 6.96 -40.16 2.16
N LEU A 246 8.28 -40.02 1.97
CA LEU A 246 9.25 -41.07 2.32
C LEU A 246 9.28 -41.36 3.84
N GLY A 247 9.11 -40.33 4.68
CA GLY A 247 8.99 -40.48 6.13
C GLY A 247 7.71 -41.19 6.60
N ALA A 248 6.63 -41.14 5.82
CA ALA A 248 5.34 -41.76 6.18
C ALA A 248 5.25 -43.27 5.84
N VAL A 249 6.09 -43.76 4.92
CA VAL A 249 6.12 -45.18 4.50
C VAL A 249 6.40 -46.16 5.66
N PRO A 250 7.37 -45.95 6.56
CA PRO A 250 7.61 -46.89 7.66
C PRO A 250 6.49 -46.92 8.72
N LEU A 251 5.77 -45.82 8.93
CA LEU A 251 4.67 -45.72 9.90
C LEU A 251 3.42 -46.50 9.44
N LEU A 252 3.15 -46.52 8.13
CA LEU A 252 2.04 -47.30 7.56
C LEU A 252 2.32 -48.81 7.59
N ARG A 253 3.59 -49.23 7.60
CA ARG A 253 3.98 -50.64 7.76
C ARG A 253 3.78 -51.16 9.20
N GLN A 254 3.97 -50.32 10.22
CA GLN A 254 3.80 -50.74 11.62
C GLN A 254 2.33 -50.93 12.02
N ARG A 255 1.39 -50.19 11.44
CA ARG A 255 -0.03 -50.33 11.75
C ARG A 255 -0.66 -51.64 11.27
N ARG A 256 -0.14 -52.25 10.19
CA ARG A 256 -0.65 -53.56 9.72
C ARG A 256 -0.27 -54.72 10.62
N LYS A 257 0.86 -54.67 11.33
CA LYS A 257 1.27 -55.76 12.25
C LYS A 257 0.47 -55.80 13.56
N LYS A 258 -0.25 -54.74 13.93
CA LYS A 258 -0.96 -54.65 15.21
C LYS A 258 -2.41 -55.21 15.16
N ASN A 259 -2.96 -55.44 13.97
CA ASN A 259 -4.35 -55.89 13.81
C ASN A 259 -4.52 -57.41 13.61
N ASP A 260 -3.46 -58.22 13.61
CA ASP A 260 -3.51 -59.67 13.36
C ASP A 260 -3.25 -60.54 14.60
N MET A 261 -3.52 -60.06 15.82
CA MET A 261 -3.36 -60.88 17.04
C MET A 261 -4.74 -61.35 17.57
N PRO A 262 -5.01 -62.66 17.63
CA PRO A 262 -6.31 -63.18 18.07
C PRO A 262 -6.48 -63.06 19.59
N GLU A 263 -7.70 -62.71 20.02
CA GLU A 263 -8.14 -62.80 21.41
C GLU A 263 -8.09 -64.24 21.92
N GLN A 264 -7.59 -64.42 23.14
CA GLN A 264 -7.79 -65.62 23.94
C GLN A 264 -8.21 -65.25 25.38
N PRO A 265 -8.99 -66.12 26.05
CA PRO A 265 -10.06 -65.70 26.95
C PRO A 265 -9.64 -65.57 28.42
N GLU A 266 -10.47 -64.84 29.16
CA GLU A 266 -10.53 -64.74 30.62
C GLU A 266 -10.39 -66.10 31.31
N GLN A 267 -9.50 -66.17 32.31
CA GLN A 267 -9.58 -67.17 33.37
C GLN A 267 -9.75 -66.49 34.71
N THR A 268 -10.82 -66.93 35.37
CA THR A 268 -11.42 -66.55 36.63
C THR A 268 -10.48 -66.82 37.80
N GLU A 269 -10.32 -65.84 38.67
CA GLU A 269 -9.63 -65.93 39.96
C GLU A 269 -10.66 -66.32 41.04
N GLN A 270 -10.43 -67.46 41.72
CA GLN A 270 -11.00 -67.76 43.03
C GLN A 270 -9.90 -68.40 43.91
N LYS A 271 -9.57 -67.68 45.00
CA LYS A 271 -9.47 -68.11 46.43
C LYS A 271 -9.03 -69.57 46.70
N GLU A 272 -8.21 -69.93 47.67
CA GLU A 272 -7.76 -69.37 48.96
C GLU A 272 -6.71 -70.38 49.53
N GLU A 273 -5.76 -69.91 50.34
CA GLU A 273 -5.05 -70.57 51.47
C GLU A 273 -4.39 -71.97 51.28
N ALA A 274 -3.19 -72.26 51.77
CA ALA A 274 -2.46 -71.80 52.96
C ALA A 274 -0.94 -71.93 52.81
#